data_AF-A0A8T0J640-F1
#
_entry.id   AF-A0A8T0J640-F1
#
_cell.length_a   1.000
_cell.length_b   1.000
_cell.length_c   1.000
_cell.angle_alpha   90.00
_cell.angle_beta   90.00
_cell.angle_gamma   90.00
#
_symmetry.space_group_name_H-M   'P 1'
#
loop_
_entity.id
_entity.type
_entity.pdbx_description
1 polymer ?
#
loop_
_entity_poly.entity_id
_entity_poly.type
_entity_poly.pdbx_seq_one_letter_code
_entity_poly.pdbx_strand_id
1 'polypeptide(L)'
;MAIACSSVCSCGISSRLANSEWSTGSSLPLGLRATTSSSISRLSKCSVKSIRVDRISPHASVSASGSNEVATNSRAEKESSEVQEAGPSFRFMAEGNMWLLEFDASGLRVLADPWLVDNQTFWDQAWLYSGRSESRQKGGFPGDLTMDYVNSVDALLISQEWEDHCHLPTLKLLRKDIPVFASPKAAPIVQQLGFTDVRSVAHGTSSQIPGLQVWATVGGRVGPPWALRENGFVLQELQSGLRIYYEPHCSFDEESVRSVSPVDVVITPGRQYKVAGFPLTESVEEAVRLLRILKPQLVVPIQLTHLEITGVTAPIVQLIGSVNDFEADLRKAGINARVVVPPLSGHFMHVELGSRKQAQ
;
A
#
# COMPACT_ATOMS: atom_id res chain seq x y z
N MET A 1 8.54 -13.60 54.37
CA MET A 1 7.72 -13.48 55.60
C MET A 1 6.56 -12.56 55.25
N ALA A 2 5.29 -12.94 55.11
CA ALA A 2 4.55 -14.15 55.42
C ALA A 2 3.20 -14.09 54.66
N ILE A 3 2.73 -15.26 54.16
CA ILE A 3 1.33 -15.76 54.13
C ILE A 3 0.35 -15.04 53.16
N ALA A 4 -0.03 -15.64 52.01
CA ALA A 4 -1.14 -16.61 51.77
C ALA A 4 -2.55 -15.98 51.97
N CYS A 5 -3.61 -16.26 51.20
CA CYS A 5 -4.08 -17.53 50.64
C CYS A 5 -5.26 -17.31 49.63
N SER A 6 -5.29 -18.14 48.58
CA SER A 6 -6.42 -18.86 47.92
C SER A 6 -7.88 -18.35 47.88
N SER A 7 -8.49 -18.48 46.68
CA SER A 7 -9.72 -19.27 46.30
C SER A 7 -10.46 -18.56 45.15
N VAL A 8 -10.52 -19.09 43.92
CA VAL A 8 -11.42 -20.15 43.37
C VAL A 8 -12.90 -19.93 43.68
N CYS A 9 -13.67 -19.52 42.66
CA CYS A 9 -15.04 -19.98 42.50
C CYS A 9 -15.46 -19.93 41.01
N SER A 10 -15.73 -21.10 40.45
CA SER A 10 -16.42 -21.30 39.19
C SER A 10 -17.93 -21.22 39.42
N CYS A 11 -18.67 -20.59 38.51
CA CYS A 11 -20.09 -20.86 38.32
C CYS A 11 -20.38 -20.85 36.82
N GLY A 12 -20.63 -22.04 36.28
CA GLY A 12 -21.25 -22.21 34.97
C GLY A 12 -22.75 -21.98 35.07
N ILE A 13 -23.32 -21.41 34.02
CA ILE A 13 -24.75 -21.51 33.74
C ILE A 13 -24.87 -22.06 32.32
N SER A 14 -25.39 -23.29 32.28
CA SER A 14 -25.85 -23.97 31.08
C SER A 14 -27.29 -23.53 30.81
N SER A 15 -27.59 -23.15 29.58
CA SER A 15 -28.96 -23.10 29.08
C SER A 15 -29.02 -23.78 27.72
N ARG A 16 -29.41 -25.06 27.74
CA ARG A 16 -30.06 -25.74 26.61
C ARG A 16 -31.56 -25.48 26.71
N LEU A 17 -32.20 -25.25 25.56
CA LEU A 17 -33.61 -25.44 25.16
C LEU A 17 -33.79 -24.55 23.90
N ALA A 18 -34.40 -24.93 22.80
CA ALA A 18 -35.06 -26.16 22.37
C ALA A 18 -35.11 -26.15 20.83
N ASN A 19 -35.13 -27.35 20.24
CA ASN A 19 -35.43 -27.58 18.83
C ASN A 19 -36.87 -27.13 18.52
N SER A 20 -37.06 -26.52 17.35
CA SER A 20 -38.35 -26.58 16.64
C SER A 20 -38.09 -26.76 15.14
N GLU A 21 -38.18 -28.01 14.70
CA GLU A 21 -38.37 -28.40 13.31
C GLU A 21 -39.76 -27.98 12.86
N TRP A 22 -39.86 -27.24 11.75
CA TRP A 22 -41.08 -27.15 10.95
C TRP A 22 -40.76 -27.62 9.53
N SER A 23 -41.36 -28.74 9.15
CA SER A 23 -41.36 -29.29 7.81
C SER A 23 -42.78 -29.31 7.24
N THR A 24 -42.85 -29.30 5.91
CA THR A 24 -44.04 -29.41 5.02
C THR A 24 -44.79 -28.10 4.83
N GLY A 25 -45.13 -27.63 3.64
CA GLY A 25 -45.03 -28.16 2.28
C GLY A 25 -46.20 -27.58 1.47
N SER A 26 -45.95 -27.00 0.30
CA SER A 26 -46.94 -26.94 -0.79
C SER A 26 -46.34 -26.32 -2.05
N SER A 27 -46.50 -27.06 -3.13
CA SER A 27 -46.05 -26.82 -4.48
C SER A 27 -47.19 -26.27 -5.37
N LEU A 28 -46.80 -25.47 -6.39
CA LEU A 28 -47.46 -25.21 -7.69
C LEU A 28 -48.61 -24.17 -7.78
N PRO A 29 -48.93 -23.61 -8.98
CA PRO A 29 -48.08 -23.30 -10.16
C PRO A 29 -48.39 -21.97 -10.90
N LEU A 30 -47.60 -21.73 -11.97
CA LEU A 30 -47.97 -21.11 -13.27
C LEU A 30 -48.28 -19.59 -13.36
N GLY A 31 -47.33 -18.88 -13.99
CA GLY A 31 -47.54 -18.36 -15.35
C GLY A 31 -47.94 -16.89 -15.50
N LEU A 32 -47.03 -16.06 -16.01
CA LEU A 32 -47.37 -15.10 -17.08
C LEU A 32 -46.12 -14.69 -17.86
N ARG A 33 -46.15 -15.03 -19.15
CA ARG A 33 -45.29 -14.53 -20.23
C ARG A 33 -45.54 -13.04 -20.41
N ALA A 34 -44.47 -12.27 -20.59
CA ALA A 34 -44.51 -11.05 -21.39
C ALA A 34 -43.37 -11.10 -22.42
N THR A 35 -43.76 -11.39 -23.66
CA THR A 35 -42.96 -11.25 -24.87
C THR A 35 -43.09 -9.81 -25.37
N THR A 36 -41.98 -9.10 -25.57
CA THR A 36 -41.91 -8.05 -26.59
C THR A 36 -40.56 -8.11 -27.28
N SER A 37 -40.62 -8.57 -28.52
CA SER A 37 -39.62 -8.39 -29.56
C SER A 37 -39.47 -6.92 -29.93
N SER A 38 -38.24 -6.46 -30.15
CA SER A 38 -37.97 -5.50 -31.20
C SER A 38 -36.58 -5.73 -31.78
N SER A 39 -36.56 -5.66 -33.12
CA SER A 39 -35.54 -6.16 -34.01
C SER A 39 -34.34 -5.22 -34.12
N ILE A 40 -33.17 -5.85 -34.20
CA ILE A 40 -32.07 -5.62 -35.15
C ILE A 40 -32.11 -4.29 -35.94
N SER A 41 -31.09 -3.47 -35.72
CA SER A 41 -30.43 -2.72 -36.79
C SER A 41 -28.91 -2.83 -36.65
N ARG A 42 -28.28 -3.46 -37.63
CA ARG A 42 -26.83 -3.62 -37.79
C ARG A 42 -26.33 -2.59 -38.82
N LEU A 43 -25.03 -2.33 -38.75
CA LEU A 43 -24.14 -1.54 -39.63
C LEU A 43 -24.02 -0.07 -39.19
N SER A 44 -22.83 0.52 -39.06
CA SER A 44 -21.64 0.34 -39.91
C SER A 44 -20.32 0.62 -39.18
N LYS A 45 -19.27 -0.04 -39.68
CA LYS A 45 -17.86 0.05 -39.28
C LYS A 45 -17.32 1.47 -39.44
N CYS A 46 -16.66 2.01 -38.40
CA CYS A 46 -15.75 3.14 -38.56
C CYS A 46 -14.32 2.63 -38.36
N SER A 47 -13.53 2.73 -39.44
CA SER A 47 -12.16 2.26 -39.53
C SER A 47 -11.21 3.25 -38.85
N VAL A 48 -10.43 2.75 -37.90
CA VAL A 48 -9.33 3.48 -37.26
C VAL A 48 -8.20 3.62 -38.29
N LYS A 49 -7.86 4.86 -38.66
CA LYS A 49 -6.66 5.16 -39.43
C LYS A 49 -5.43 5.01 -38.54
N SER A 50 -4.65 3.96 -38.78
CA SER A 50 -3.30 3.80 -38.26
C SER A 50 -2.36 4.82 -38.92
N ILE A 51 -1.78 5.72 -38.14
CA ILE A 51 -0.67 6.58 -38.59
C ILE A 51 0.62 5.77 -38.45
N ARG A 52 1.24 5.42 -39.57
CA ARG A 52 2.62 4.94 -39.67
C ARG A 52 3.55 6.13 -39.44
N VAL A 53 4.45 6.03 -38.48
CA VAL A 53 5.62 6.90 -38.37
C VAL A 53 6.81 6.08 -38.84
N ASP A 54 7.42 6.53 -39.94
CA ASP A 54 8.55 5.86 -40.57
C ASP A 54 9.82 5.96 -39.72
N ARG A 55 10.53 4.82 -39.65
CA ARG A 55 11.91 4.73 -39.15
C ARG A 55 12.84 5.47 -40.10
N ILE A 56 13.64 6.38 -39.55
CA ILE A 56 14.87 6.85 -40.18
C ILE A 56 16.05 6.11 -39.53
N SER A 57 16.74 5.30 -40.32
CA SER A 57 18.04 4.70 -40.00
C SER A 57 19.18 5.62 -40.49
N PRO A 58 20.41 5.46 -39.97
CA PRO A 58 21.44 6.50 -39.99
C PRO A 58 22.34 6.45 -41.23
N HIS A 59 22.85 7.60 -41.66
CA HIS A 59 23.90 7.71 -42.66
C HIS A 59 25.28 7.97 -42.03
N ALA A 60 26.15 6.97 -42.23
CA ALA A 60 27.53 7.02 -42.70
C ALA A 60 28.51 8.12 -42.20
N SER A 61 29.51 7.62 -41.47
CA SER A 61 30.95 7.89 -41.53
C SER A 61 31.51 8.84 -42.60
N VAL A 62 32.37 9.77 -42.18
CA VAL A 62 33.60 10.14 -42.89
C VAL A 62 34.74 10.35 -41.89
N SER A 63 35.85 9.70 -42.18
CA SER A 63 37.18 9.72 -41.59
C SER A 63 37.91 11.06 -41.75
N ALA A 64 38.69 11.46 -40.74
CA ALA A 64 39.86 12.30 -40.94
C ALA A 64 40.97 11.94 -39.94
N SER A 65 42.08 11.48 -40.51
CA SER A 65 43.39 11.24 -39.91
C SER A 65 44.02 12.51 -39.36
N GLY A 66 44.67 12.42 -38.20
CA GLY A 66 45.51 13.48 -37.67
C GLY A 66 46.33 12.98 -36.49
N SER A 67 47.51 12.45 -36.79
CA SER A 67 48.57 12.14 -35.84
C SER A 67 49.01 13.39 -35.09
N ASN A 68 49.03 13.33 -33.76
CA ASN A 68 49.90 14.17 -32.93
C ASN A 68 50.30 13.38 -31.69
N GLU A 69 51.54 12.88 -31.72
CA GLU A 69 52.27 12.47 -30.52
C GLU A 69 52.58 13.73 -29.71
N VAL A 70 52.07 13.78 -28.48
CA VAL A 70 52.58 14.70 -27.45
C VAL A 70 52.78 13.88 -26.18
N ALA A 71 54.05 13.61 -25.90
CA ALA A 71 54.50 13.09 -24.62
C ALA A 71 54.10 14.07 -23.51
N THR A 72 53.30 13.60 -22.56
CA THR A 72 53.09 14.30 -21.28
C THR A 72 53.22 13.32 -20.13
N ASN A 73 53.99 13.78 -19.14
CA ASN A 73 54.50 13.04 -18.01
C ASN A 73 53.40 12.33 -17.21
N SER A 74 53.65 11.06 -16.92
CA SER A 74 52.96 10.28 -15.91
C SER A 74 53.26 10.84 -14.52
N ARG A 75 52.40 11.72 -14.01
CA ARG A 75 52.21 11.89 -12.58
C ARG A 75 50.92 11.19 -12.23
N ALA A 76 51.03 9.95 -11.77
CA ALA A 76 49.93 9.22 -11.17
C ALA A 76 49.57 9.93 -9.85
N GLU A 77 48.73 10.97 -9.96
CA GLU A 77 47.93 11.41 -8.84
C GLU A 77 46.97 10.26 -8.55
N LYS A 78 47.22 9.62 -7.41
CA LYS A 78 46.32 8.66 -6.81
C LYS A 78 45.11 9.46 -6.36
N GLU A 79 44.20 9.75 -7.28
CA GLU A 79 42.82 10.07 -6.95
C GLU A 79 42.32 8.86 -6.16
N SER A 80 42.34 8.99 -4.84
CA SER A 80 41.44 8.23 -4.00
C SER A 80 40.05 8.66 -4.42
N SER A 81 39.48 7.95 -5.40
CA SER A 81 38.04 7.90 -5.55
C SER A 81 37.52 7.41 -4.19
N GLU A 82 37.08 8.34 -3.36
CA GLU A 82 36.16 8.02 -2.30
C GLU A 82 35.01 7.32 -3.01
N VAL A 83 34.96 5.99 -2.90
CA VAL A 83 33.79 5.22 -3.29
C VAL A 83 32.71 5.75 -2.38
N GLN A 84 31.94 6.70 -2.88
CA GLN A 84 30.79 7.24 -2.18
C GLN A 84 29.85 6.04 -2.07
N GLU A 85 29.79 5.43 -0.88
CA GLU A 85 28.89 4.31 -0.64
C GLU A 85 27.48 4.77 -1.05
N ALA A 86 26.92 4.10 -2.06
CA ALA A 86 25.56 4.33 -2.50
C ALA A 86 24.63 4.18 -1.29
N GLY A 87 23.69 5.10 -1.14
CA GLY A 87 22.76 5.05 -0.01
C GLY A 87 21.86 3.81 -0.09
N PRO A 88 21.14 3.48 1.00
CA PRO A 88 20.17 2.39 0.95
C PRO A 88 19.17 2.58 -0.19
N SER A 89 18.81 1.49 -0.85
CA SER A 89 17.90 1.50 -2.00
C SER A 89 16.89 0.35 -1.93
N PHE A 90 15.79 0.53 -2.67
CA PHE A 90 14.71 -0.44 -2.75
C PHE A 90 13.96 -0.31 -4.07
N ARG A 91 13.27 -1.39 -4.45
CA ARG A 91 12.23 -1.36 -5.47
C ARG A 91 10.87 -1.18 -4.84
N PHE A 92 10.02 -0.40 -5.48
CA PHE A 92 8.69 -0.06 -4.96
C PHE A 92 7.63 -0.06 -6.04
N MET A 93 6.46 -0.57 -5.72
CA MET A 93 5.25 -0.38 -6.51
C MET A 93 4.06 -0.10 -5.58
N ALA A 94 3.06 0.62 -6.08
CA ALA A 94 1.83 0.88 -5.34
C ALA A 94 0.62 0.93 -6.27
N GLU A 95 -0.53 0.51 -5.76
CA GLU A 95 -1.83 0.67 -6.40
C GLU A 95 -2.93 0.83 -5.35
N GLY A 96 -3.66 1.95 -5.38
CA GLY A 96 -4.57 2.29 -4.29
C GLY A 96 -3.85 2.41 -2.95
N ASN A 97 -4.27 1.63 -1.95
CA ASN A 97 -3.63 1.51 -0.64
C ASN A 97 -2.48 0.50 -0.60
N MET A 98 -2.47 -0.46 -1.54
CA MET A 98 -1.44 -1.49 -1.60
C MET A 98 -0.11 -0.87 -1.97
N TRP A 99 0.95 -1.37 -1.35
CA TRP A 99 2.29 -1.28 -1.91
C TRP A 99 3.09 -2.57 -1.70
N LEU A 100 4.04 -2.81 -2.61
CA LEU A 100 5.04 -3.86 -2.49
C LEU A 100 6.42 -3.23 -2.58
N LEU A 101 7.25 -3.52 -1.58
CA LEU A 101 8.63 -3.07 -1.51
C LEU A 101 9.59 -4.26 -1.46
N GLU A 102 10.69 -4.18 -2.20
CA GLU A 102 11.82 -5.11 -2.14
C GLU A 102 13.08 -4.33 -1.75
N PHE A 103 13.68 -4.66 -0.60
CA PHE A 103 14.92 -4.03 -0.14
C PHE A 103 16.12 -4.57 -0.93
N ASP A 104 16.95 -3.71 -1.51
CA ASP A 104 18.06 -4.19 -2.35
C ASP A 104 19.17 -4.88 -1.53
N ALA A 105 19.38 -4.46 -0.28
CA ALA A 105 20.46 -4.98 0.56
C ALA A 105 20.24 -6.44 0.96
N SER A 106 19.00 -6.78 1.37
CA SER A 106 18.65 -8.11 1.88
C SER A 106 17.79 -8.95 0.94
N GLY A 107 17.21 -8.33 -0.10
CA GLY A 107 16.24 -8.96 -0.98
C GLY A 107 14.86 -9.17 -0.34
N LEU A 108 14.65 -8.70 0.91
CA LEU A 108 13.39 -8.87 1.63
C LEU A 108 12.24 -8.16 0.93
N ARG A 109 11.11 -8.86 0.78
CA ARG A 109 9.90 -8.40 0.11
C ARG A 109 8.76 -8.23 1.11
N VAL A 110 8.22 -7.02 1.20
CA VAL A 110 7.07 -6.70 2.06
C VAL A 110 5.92 -6.23 1.20
N LEU A 111 4.74 -6.84 1.40
CA LEU A 111 3.49 -6.45 0.76
C LEU A 111 2.53 -5.91 1.82
N ALA A 112 2.15 -4.64 1.68
CA ALA A 112 1.22 -3.99 2.58
C ALA A 112 -0.17 -3.85 1.95
N ASP A 113 -1.19 -4.05 2.78
CA ASP A 113 -2.61 -3.81 2.48
C ASP A 113 -3.03 -4.33 1.09
N PRO A 114 -2.91 -5.65 0.87
CA PRO A 114 -2.93 -6.22 -0.48
C PRO A 114 -4.31 -6.26 -1.10
N TRP A 115 -4.48 -5.58 -2.24
CA TRP A 115 -5.59 -5.66 -3.18
C TRP A 115 -5.15 -6.12 -4.59
N LEU A 116 -5.02 -7.44 -4.81
CA LEU A 116 -4.47 -8.04 -6.04
C LEU A 116 -5.53 -8.46 -7.07
N VAL A 117 -6.75 -8.72 -6.61
CA VAL A 117 -7.84 -9.28 -7.41
C VAL A 117 -9.14 -8.58 -7.10
N ASP A 118 -10.12 -8.77 -7.98
CA ASP A 118 -11.50 -8.29 -7.84
C ASP A 118 -11.62 -6.77 -7.62
N ASN A 119 -12.86 -6.29 -7.60
CA ASN A 119 -13.12 -4.90 -7.26
C ASN A 119 -13.08 -4.74 -5.74
N GLN A 120 -12.68 -3.56 -5.28
CA GLN A 120 -12.83 -3.20 -3.88
C GLN A 120 -14.31 -2.94 -3.60
N THR A 121 -14.88 -3.64 -2.64
CA THR A 121 -16.24 -3.42 -2.15
C THR A 121 -16.21 -3.27 -0.63
N PHE A 122 -17.37 -2.99 -0.02
CA PHE A 122 -17.54 -3.06 1.43
C PHE A 122 -18.69 -4.01 1.75
N TRP A 123 -18.44 -5.04 2.57
CA TRP A 123 -19.38 -6.11 2.93
C TRP A 123 -19.96 -6.88 1.73
N ASP A 124 -19.17 -7.02 0.67
CA ASP A 124 -19.61 -7.64 -0.60
C ASP A 124 -20.83 -6.92 -1.24
N GLN A 125 -21.04 -5.65 -0.91
CA GLN A 125 -22.16 -4.84 -1.42
C GLN A 125 -21.71 -3.95 -2.58
N ALA A 126 -21.46 -4.54 -3.76
CA ALA A 126 -21.03 -3.78 -4.94
C ALA A 126 -22.03 -2.69 -5.39
N TRP A 127 -23.33 -2.85 -5.07
CA TRP A 127 -24.34 -1.81 -5.31
C TRP A 127 -24.15 -0.57 -4.43
N LEU A 128 -23.54 -0.74 -3.25
CA LEU A 128 -23.24 0.34 -2.31
C LEU A 128 -22.02 1.12 -2.80
N TYR A 129 -20.91 0.41 -2.97
CA TYR A 129 -19.63 0.93 -3.42
C TYR A 129 -18.87 -0.17 -4.17
N SER A 130 -18.32 0.19 -5.33
CA SER A 130 -17.33 -0.63 -6.02
C SER A 130 -16.24 0.28 -6.59
N GLY A 131 -15.03 0.14 -6.07
CA GLY A 131 -13.81 0.79 -6.56
C GLY A 131 -13.02 -0.12 -7.47
N ARG A 132 -12.62 0.38 -8.64
CA ARG A 132 -11.87 -0.39 -9.64
C ARG A 132 -10.67 0.39 -10.16
N SER A 133 -9.47 -0.13 -9.90
CA SER A 133 -8.22 0.47 -10.37
C SER A 133 -7.99 0.21 -11.88
N GLU A 134 -6.97 0.85 -12.46
CA GLU A 134 -6.62 0.62 -13.87
C GLU A 134 -6.22 -0.84 -14.14
N SER A 135 -5.45 -1.47 -13.23
CA SER A 135 -5.08 -2.88 -13.39
C SER A 135 -6.31 -3.80 -13.31
N ARG A 136 -7.27 -3.50 -12.43
CA ARG A 136 -8.53 -4.24 -12.31
C ARG A 136 -9.36 -4.15 -13.60
N GLN A 137 -9.36 -2.99 -14.26
CA GLN A 137 -10.07 -2.81 -15.53
C GLN A 137 -9.51 -3.70 -16.66
N LYS A 138 -8.20 -3.99 -16.63
CA LYS A 138 -7.52 -4.85 -17.61
C LYS A 138 -7.61 -6.34 -17.28
N GLY A 139 -8.12 -6.72 -16.11
CA GLY A 139 -8.33 -8.12 -15.71
C GLY A 139 -7.06 -8.89 -15.35
N GLY A 140 -5.96 -8.20 -15.01
CA GLY A 140 -4.67 -8.81 -14.63
C GLY A 140 -4.32 -8.59 -13.15
N PHE A 141 -3.06 -8.77 -12.75
CA PHE A 141 -2.53 -8.23 -11.48
C PHE A 141 -2.10 -6.76 -11.64
N PRO A 142 -1.84 -6.02 -10.55
CA PRO A 142 -1.19 -4.72 -10.61
C PRO A 142 0.13 -4.78 -11.41
N GLY A 143 0.31 -3.88 -12.37
CA GLY A 143 1.52 -3.81 -13.21
C GLY A 143 1.88 -5.14 -13.87
N ASP A 144 3.14 -5.55 -13.70
CA ASP A 144 3.68 -6.81 -14.23
C ASP A 144 3.80 -7.90 -13.16
N LEU A 145 3.04 -7.79 -12.06
CA LEU A 145 3.07 -8.80 -11.00
C LEU A 145 2.59 -10.16 -11.52
N THR A 146 3.24 -11.22 -11.02
CA THR A 146 2.83 -12.61 -11.22
C THR A 146 2.54 -13.27 -9.88
N MET A 147 1.78 -14.37 -9.86
CA MET A 147 1.60 -15.13 -8.62
C MET A 147 2.92 -15.66 -8.06
N ASP A 148 3.89 -15.99 -8.92
CA ASP A 148 5.22 -16.44 -8.46
C ASP A 148 5.93 -15.33 -7.68
N TYR A 149 5.85 -14.09 -8.16
CA TYR A 149 6.41 -12.95 -7.45
C TYR A 149 5.63 -12.67 -6.15
N VAL A 150 4.30 -12.73 -6.18
CA VAL A 150 3.47 -12.60 -4.96
C VAL A 150 3.79 -13.69 -3.92
N ASN A 151 4.03 -14.93 -4.34
CA ASN A 151 4.36 -16.05 -3.46
C ASN A 151 5.77 -15.95 -2.84
N SER A 152 6.63 -15.10 -3.42
CA SER A 152 7.98 -14.82 -2.91
C SER A 152 8.04 -13.71 -1.86
N VAL A 153 6.90 -13.12 -1.50
CA VAL A 153 6.82 -12.12 -0.42
C VAL A 153 7.18 -12.77 0.92
N ASP A 154 8.00 -12.07 1.70
CA ASP A 154 8.52 -12.54 3.00
C ASP A 154 7.65 -12.11 4.18
N ALA A 155 6.93 -10.99 4.05
CA ALA A 155 6.02 -10.49 5.08
C ALA A 155 4.82 -9.74 4.50
N LEU A 156 3.68 -9.90 5.17
CA LEU A 156 2.50 -9.05 4.96
C LEU A 156 2.40 -8.00 6.06
N LEU A 157 1.93 -6.81 5.68
CA LEU A 157 1.56 -5.74 6.60
C LEU A 157 0.07 -5.41 6.40
N ILE A 158 -0.74 -5.50 7.45
CA ILE A 158 -2.18 -5.17 7.40
C ILE A 158 -2.49 -4.08 8.42
N SER A 159 -2.72 -2.85 7.94
CA SER A 159 -2.86 -1.64 8.78
C SER A 159 -4.21 -1.54 9.50
N GLN A 160 -5.28 -2.05 8.89
CA GLN A 160 -6.65 -1.94 9.39
C GLN A 160 -7.54 -3.11 8.94
N GLU A 161 -8.69 -3.29 9.61
CA GLU A 161 -9.64 -4.37 9.29
C GLU A 161 -10.50 -4.13 8.03
N TRP A 162 -10.52 -2.90 7.52
CA TRP A 162 -11.43 -2.51 6.45
C TRP A 162 -11.02 -3.09 5.10
N GLU A 163 -12.00 -3.42 4.26
CA GLU A 163 -11.82 -4.18 3.01
C GLU A 163 -10.96 -3.47 1.96
N ASP A 164 -10.75 -2.16 2.10
CA ASP A 164 -9.82 -1.37 1.28
C ASP A 164 -8.34 -1.52 1.68
N HIS A 165 -8.06 -2.27 2.76
CA HIS A 165 -6.72 -2.64 3.22
C HIS A 165 -6.60 -4.15 3.53
N CYS A 166 -7.57 -4.72 4.26
CA CYS A 166 -7.70 -6.14 4.57
C CYS A 166 -8.61 -6.83 3.54
N HIS A 167 -8.21 -6.79 2.27
CA HIS A 167 -9.05 -7.26 1.17
C HIS A 167 -9.17 -8.79 1.15
N LEU A 168 -10.32 -9.31 1.63
CA LEU A 168 -10.53 -10.75 1.83
C LEU A 168 -10.32 -11.61 0.58
N PRO A 169 -10.82 -11.24 -0.63
CA PRO A 169 -10.57 -12.02 -1.84
C PRO A 169 -9.07 -12.18 -2.14
N THR A 170 -8.28 -11.12 -1.93
CA THR A 170 -6.83 -11.19 -2.09
C THR A 170 -6.19 -12.06 -1.02
N LEU A 171 -6.51 -11.85 0.26
CA LEU A 171 -5.94 -12.64 1.35
C LEU A 171 -6.25 -14.14 1.24
N LYS A 172 -7.38 -14.52 0.63
CA LYS A 172 -7.71 -15.94 0.34
C LYS A 172 -6.74 -16.58 -0.65
N LEU A 173 -6.18 -15.83 -1.61
CA LEU A 173 -5.25 -16.34 -2.61
C LEU A 173 -3.81 -16.51 -2.12
N LEU A 174 -3.40 -15.73 -1.12
CA LEU A 174 -2.02 -15.75 -0.61
C LEU A 174 -1.72 -17.05 0.15
N ARG A 175 -0.46 -17.50 0.10
CA ARG A 175 0.02 -18.61 0.95
C ARG A 175 -0.14 -18.27 2.43
N LYS A 176 -0.55 -19.24 3.23
CA LYS A 176 -1.00 -19.05 4.63
C LYS A 176 0.12 -19.11 5.68
N ASP A 177 1.33 -19.36 5.24
CA ASP A 177 2.55 -19.44 6.04
C ASP A 177 3.44 -18.19 5.91
N ILE A 178 3.05 -17.18 5.12
CA ILE A 178 3.73 -15.88 5.16
C ILE A 178 3.47 -15.23 6.53
N PRO A 179 4.52 -14.76 7.23
CA PRO A 179 4.38 -13.93 8.42
C PRO A 179 3.55 -12.67 8.17
N VAL A 180 2.52 -12.45 8.99
CA VAL A 180 1.65 -11.27 8.90
C VAL A 180 1.83 -10.38 10.12
N PHE A 181 2.23 -9.13 9.90
CA PHE A 181 2.15 -8.06 10.89
C PHE A 181 0.82 -7.33 10.70
N ALA A 182 -0.11 -7.51 11.63
CA ALA A 182 -1.47 -6.98 11.52
C ALA A 182 -1.79 -6.03 12.67
N SER A 183 -2.66 -5.05 12.42
CA SER A 183 -3.30 -4.30 13.49
C SER A 183 -4.09 -5.24 14.42
N PRO A 184 -4.31 -4.85 15.68
CA PRO A 184 -5.09 -5.67 16.61
C PRO A 184 -6.49 -6.03 16.10
N LYS A 185 -7.08 -5.18 15.25
CA LYS A 185 -8.41 -5.39 14.66
C LYS A 185 -8.38 -6.25 13.40
N ALA A 186 -7.31 -6.17 12.60
CA ALA A 186 -7.14 -7.02 11.42
C ALA A 186 -6.68 -8.45 11.75
N ALA A 187 -5.86 -8.62 12.81
CA ALA A 187 -5.31 -9.91 13.20
C ALA A 187 -6.35 -11.06 13.30
N PRO A 188 -7.50 -10.92 13.99
CA PRO A 188 -8.50 -11.98 14.06
C PRO A 188 -9.11 -12.35 12.70
N ILE A 189 -9.28 -11.39 11.79
CA ILE A 189 -9.78 -11.64 10.43
C ILE A 189 -8.77 -12.49 9.66
N VAL A 190 -7.50 -12.11 9.70
CA VAL A 190 -6.43 -12.82 9.01
C VAL A 190 -6.26 -14.24 9.57
N GLN A 191 -6.35 -14.42 10.89
CA GLN A 191 -6.33 -15.73 11.53
C GLN A 191 -7.50 -16.62 11.07
N GLN A 192 -8.72 -16.06 10.98
CA GLN A 192 -9.90 -16.79 10.50
C GLN A 192 -9.77 -17.25 9.03
N LEU A 193 -8.95 -16.56 8.22
CA LEU A 193 -8.62 -16.98 6.86
C LEU A 193 -7.57 -18.11 6.80
N GLY A 194 -7.09 -18.59 7.94
CA GLY A 194 -6.19 -19.75 8.05
C GLY A 194 -4.71 -19.43 8.01
N PHE A 195 -4.31 -18.15 8.12
CA PHE A 195 -2.90 -17.79 8.26
C PHE A 195 -2.32 -18.34 9.57
N THR A 196 -1.09 -18.86 9.50
CA THR A 196 -0.47 -19.64 10.57
C THR A 196 0.53 -18.85 11.41
N ASP A 197 1.08 -17.76 10.88
CA ASP A 197 1.95 -16.82 11.61
C ASP A 197 1.36 -15.41 11.52
N VAL A 198 0.41 -15.11 12.42
CA VAL A 198 -0.24 -13.78 12.52
C VAL A 198 0.19 -13.10 13.80
N ARG A 199 0.79 -11.92 13.65
CA ARG A 199 1.37 -11.13 14.72
C ARG A 199 0.56 -9.86 14.87
N SER A 200 -0.30 -9.85 15.89
CA SER A 200 -1.04 -8.66 16.29
C SER A 200 -0.07 -7.66 16.93
N VAL A 201 0.25 -6.57 16.25
CA VAL A 201 1.18 -5.55 16.74
C VAL A 201 0.38 -4.39 17.34
N ALA A 202 0.33 -4.30 18.66
CA ALA A 202 -0.37 -3.22 19.36
C ALA A 202 0.44 -1.90 19.30
N HIS A 203 -0.24 -0.76 19.46
CA HIS A 203 0.41 0.55 19.48
C HIS A 203 1.55 0.62 20.50
N GLY A 204 2.69 1.19 20.10
CA GLY A 204 3.88 1.31 20.96
C GLY A 204 4.66 0.01 21.15
N THR A 205 4.22 -1.10 20.53
CA THR A 205 4.92 -2.38 20.56
C THR A 205 5.58 -2.69 19.22
N SER A 206 6.39 -3.74 19.21
CA SER A 206 7.12 -4.18 18.03
C SER A 206 7.13 -5.70 17.89
N SER A 207 7.41 -6.17 16.69
CA SER A 207 7.58 -7.58 16.33
C SER A 207 8.58 -7.71 15.18
N GLN A 208 9.08 -8.91 14.90
CA GLN A 208 10.17 -9.09 13.92
C GLN A 208 10.16 -10.45 13.22
N ILE A 209 10.63 -10.49 11.98
CA ILE A 209 11.14 -11.70 11.31
C ILE A 209 12.67 -11.58 11.18
N PRO A 210 13.41 -12.64 10.79
CA PRO A 210 14.81 -12.47 10.39
C PRO A 210 14.99 -11.33 9.38
N GLY A 211 15.85 -10.37 9.70
CA GLY A 211 16.18 -9.23 8.82
C GLY A 211 15.19 -8.05 8.81
N LEU A 212 14.02 -8.15 9.46
CA LEU A 212 13.03 -7.07 9.49
C LEU A 212 12.40 -6.89 10.88
N GLN A 213 12.50 -5.67 11.40
CA GLN A 213 11.83 -5.22 12.62
C GLN A 213 10.65 -4.30 12.27
N VAL A 214 9.51 -4.50 12.92
CA VAL A 214 8.28 -3.73 12.70
C VAL A 214 7.78 -3.16 14.02
N TRP A 215 7.42 -1.87 14.05
CA TRP A 215 6.74 -1.21 15.18
C TRP A 215 5.39 -0.69 14.73
N ALA A 216 4.41 -0.68 15.63
CA ALA A 216 3.12 -0.05 15.38
C ALA A 216 3.02 1.31 16.09
N THR A 217 2.57 2.33 15.37
CA THR A 217 2.18 3.63 15.90
C THR A 217 0.66 3.76 15.91
N VAL A 218 0.15 4.71 16.68
CA VAL A 218 -1.27 5.07 16.68
C VAL A 218 -1.59 5.82 15.38
N GLY A 219 -2.27 5.15 14.45
CA GLY A 219 -2.59 5.63 13.11
C GLY A 219 -4.03 6.12 12.97
N GLY A 220 -4.65 5.87 11.82
CA GLY A 220 -5.95 6.43 11.46
C GLY A 220 -7.10 6.15 12.44
N ARG A 221 -7.97 7.13 12.66
CA ARG A 221 -9.24 6.91 13.37
C ARG A 221 -10.33 6.57 12.37
N VAL A 222 -10.58 5.28 12.18
CA VAL A 222 -11.66 4.80 11.31
C VAL A 222 -12.83 4.32 12.17
N GLY A 223 -14.02 4.84 11.91
CA GLY A 223 -15.22 4.56 12.68
C GLY A 223 -15.48 5.52 13.85
N PRO A 224 -16.29 5.13 14.84
CA PRO A 224 -16.71 6.03 15.92
C PRO A 224 -15.55 6.57 16.77
N PRO A 225 -15.71 7.74 17.44
CA PRO A 225 -14.65 8.37 18.24
C PRO A 225 -14.06 7.51 19.37
N TRP A 226 -14.79 6.51 19.85
CA TRP A 226 -14.34 5.57 20.89
C TRP A 226 -13.70 4.28 20.34
N ALA A 227 -13.74 4.06 19.02
CA ALA A 227 -13.09 2.92 18.41
C ALA A 227 -11.56 3.00 18.58
N LEU A 228 -10.94 1.83 18.76
CA LEU A 228 -9.49 1.71 18.71
C LEU A 228 -9.01 2.21 17.34
N ARG A 229 -8.01 3.10 17.35
CA ARG A 229 -7.38 3.61 16.14
C ARG A 229 -6.62 2.48 15.43
N GLU A 230 -6.49 2.61 14.13
CA GLU A 230 -5.71 1.71 13.29
C GLU A 230 -4.21 1.89 13.52
N ASN A 231 -3.40 1.10 12.83
CA ASN A 231 -1.95 1.19 12.93
C ASN A 231 -1.37 2.07 11.82
N GLY A 232 -0.47 2.97 12.22
CA GLY A 232 0.68 3.28 11.40
C GLY A 232 1.79 2.26 11.70
N PHE A 233 2.76 2.12 10.80
CA PHE A 233 3.85 1.17 10.97
C PHE A 233 5.20 1.79 10.67
N VAL A 234 6.23 1.33 11.38
CA VAL A 234 7.64 1.54 11.03
C VAL A 234 8.23 0.20 10.68
N LEU A 235 8.90 0.12 9.55
CA LEU A 235 9.69 -1.02 9.13
C LEU A 235 11.16 -0.63 9.19
N GLN A 236 11.99 -1.48 9.78
CA GLN A 236 13.45 -1.35 9.73
C GLN A 236 14.04 -2.63 9.17
N GLU A 237 14.64 -2.51 7.99
CA GLU A 237 15.46 -3.56 7.40
C GLU A 237 16.83 -3.56 8.08
N LEU A 238 17.27 -4.71 8.59
CA LEU A 238 18.41 -4.76 9.52
C LEU A 238 19.78 -4.70 8.84
N GLN A 239 19.90 -5.04 7.55
CA GLN A 239 21.17 -5.08 6.83
C GLN A 239 21.66 -3.68 6.41
N SER A 240 20.77 -2.85 5.86
CA SER A 240 21.01 -1.44 5.52
C SER A 240 20.63 -0.48 6.64
N GLY A 241 19.81 -0.95 7.59
CA GLY A 241 19.20 -0.13 8.62
C GLY A 241 18.10 0.78 8.10
N LEU A 242 17.67 0.68 6.84
CA LEU A 242 16.66 1.55 6.22
C LEU A 242 15.35 1.54 7.01
N ARG A 243 14.86 2.73 7.39
CA ARG A 243 13.61 2.91 8.16
C ARG A 243 12.52 3.55 7.32
N ILE A 244 11.39 2.87 7.19
CA ILE A 244 10.24 3.28 6.40
C ILE A 244 9.04 3.42 7.33
N TYR A 245 8.40 4.59 7.34
CA TYR A 245 7.13 4.80 8.01
C TYR A 245 5.98 4.70 7.03
N TYR A 246 4.91 4.00 7.40
CA TYR A 246 3.69 3.85 6.64
C TYR A 246 2.49 4.31 7.47
N GLU A 247 1.71 5.27 6.95
CA GLU A 247 0.42 5.66 7.52
C GLU A 247 -0.62 5.85 6.40
N PRO A 248 -1.63 4.97 6.29
CA PRO A 248 -2.54 4.93 5.15
C PRO A 248 -3.48 6.13 5.01
N HIS A 249 -3.76 6.87 6.08
CA HIS A 249 -4.76 7.94 6.07
C HIS A 249 -4.17 9.32 6.40
N CYS A 250 -2.86 9.40 6.61
CA CYS A 250 -2.18 10.58 7.13
C CYS A 250 -2.79 11.11 8.46
N SER A 251 -3.42 10.22 9.25
CA SER A 251 -4.06 10.56 10.52
C SER A 251 -3.35 9.81 11.64
N PHE A 252 -2.76 10.52 12.59
CA PHE A 252 -1.81 9.93 13.54
C PHE A 252 -1.86 10.61 14.91
N ASP A 253 -1.30 9.95 15.91
CA ASP A 253 -0.97 10.56 17.20
C ASP A 253 0.47 11.10 17.19
N GLU A 254 0.66 12.38 17.54
CA GLU A 254 1.97 13.02 17.46
C GLU A 254 3.00 12.41 18.41
N GLU A 255 2.61 12.01 19.62
CA GLU A 255 3.54 11.46 20.61
C GLU A 255 3.99 10.05 20.18
N SER A 256 3.04 9.24 19.71
CA SER A 256 3.31 7.92 19.14
C SER A 256 4.28 8.02 17.95
N VAL A 257 4.05 8.92 17.01
CA VAL A 257 4.93 9.12 15.85
C VAL A 257 6.30 9.69 16.26
N ARG A 258 6.34 10.58 17.27
CA ARG A 258 7.60 11.14 17.77
C ARG A 258 8.50 10.07 18.38
N SER A 259 7.93 9.04 19.01
CA SER A 259 8.68 7.93 19.61
C SER A 259 9.48 7.09 18.60
N VAL A 260 9.10 7.14 17.32
CA VAL A 260 9.76 6.38 16.25
C VAL A 260 10.59 7.23 15.30
N SER A 261 10.61 8.55 15.48
CA SER A 261 11.44 9.48 14.70
C SER A 261 12.94 9.35 15.02
N PRO A 262 13.85 9.62 14.07
CA PRO A 262 13.60 9.87 12.65
C PRO A 262 13.42 8.57 11.85
N VAL A 263 12.86 8.71 10.65
CA VAL A 263 12.79 7.66 9.63
C VAL A 263 13.37 8.18 8.31
N ASP A 264 13.74 7.29 7.39
CA ASP A 264 14.35 7.70 6.12
C ASP A 264 13.29 7.97 5.04
N VAL A 265 12.22 7.17 5.03
CA VAL A 265 11.13 7.22 4.05
C VAL A 265 9.78 7.31 4.76
N VAL A 266 8.86 8.12 4.23
CA VAL A 266 7.45 8.14 4.64
C VAL A 266 6.56 7.75 3.46
N ILE A 267 5.69 6.77 3.66
CA ILE A 267 4.63 6.36 2.74
C ILE A 267 3.30 6.82 3.35
N THR A 268 2.61 7.75 2.68
CA THR A 268 1.37 8.38 3.16
C THR A 268 0.55 8.90 1.98
N PRO A 269 -0.77 9.15 2.08
CA PRO A 269 -1.54 9.76 1.00
C PRO A 269 -0.96 11.08 0.48
N GLY A 270 -0.93 11.24 -0.83
CA GLY A 270 -0.60 12.52 -1.49
C GLY A 270 -1.81 13.39 -1.84
N ARG A 271 -3.04 12.90 -1.58
CA ARG A 271 -4.31 13.56 -1.88
C ARG A 271 -5.33 13.25 -0.81
N GLN A 272 -6.34 14.10 -0.69
CA GLN A 272 -7.41 13.93 0.27
C GLN A 272 -8.63 13.27 -0.37
N TYR A 273 -9.09 12.17 0.21
CA TYR A 273 -10.39 11.59 -0.04
C TYR A 273 -11.40 12.08 1.00
N LYS A 274 -12.58 12.49 0.55
CA LYS A 274 -13.74 12.75 1.41
C LYS A 274 -14.92 11.89 1.01
N VAL A 275 -15.70 11.48 2.01
CA VAL A 275 -16.99 10.82 1.81
C VAL A 275 -18.05 11.58 2.57
N ALA A 276 -19.07 12.07 1.85
CA ALA A 276 -20.12 12.92 2.42
C ALA A 276 -19.58 14.14 3.22
N GLY A 277 -18.44 14.70 2.81
CA GLY A 277 -17.79 15.84 3.45
C GLY A 277 -16.82 15.49 4.59
N PHE A 278 -16.77 14.24 5.04
CA PHE A 278 -15.83 13.79 6.08
C PHE A 278 -14.51 13.31 5.43
N PRO A 279 -13.34 13.70 5.96
CA PRO A 279 -12.05 13.22 5.47
C PRO A 279 -11.89 11.73 5.78
N LEU A 280 -11.56 10.95 4.75
CA LEU A 280 -11.04 9.59 4.90
C LEU A 280 -9.52 9.61 4.97
N THR A 281 -8.90 10.46 4.15
CA THR A 281 -7.48 10.80 4.27
C THR A 281 -7.31 12.27 4.62
N GLU A 282 -6.30 12.56 5.43
CA GLU A 282 -6.07 13.91 5.93
C GLU A 282 -5.46 14.82 4.87
N SER A 283 -5.41 16.11 5.20
CA SER A 283 -4.96 17.15 4.27
C SER A 283 -3.44 17.25 4.18
N VAL A 284 -2.97 18.11 3.27
CA VAL A 284 -1.53 18.39 3.10
C VAL A 284 -0.93 19.01 4.36
N GLU A 285 -1.71 19.77 5.13
CA GLU A 285 -1.29 20.34 6.41
C GLU A 285 -0.92 19.25 7.44
N GLU A 286 -1.71 18.18 7.51
CA GLU A 286 -1.39 17.03 8.37
C GLU A 286 -0.15 16.27 7.87
N ALA A 287 0.02 16.15 6.56
CA ALA A 287 1.26 15.61 5.99
C ALA A 287 2.48 16.46 6.38
N VAL A 288 2.37 17.79 6.32
CA VAL A 288 3.44 18.69 6.78
C VAL A 288 3.76 18.47 8.27
N ARG A 289 2.73 18.31 9.13
CA ARG A 289 2.94 18.00 10.56
C ARG A 289 3.67 16.67 10.75
N LEU A 290 3.22 15.62 10.05
CA LEU A 290 3.82 14.30 10.08
C LEU A 290 5.31 14.36 9.70
N LEU A 291 5.61 15.02 8.58
CA LEU A 291 6.96 15.09 8.02
C LEU A 291 7.91 15.96 8.86
N ARG A 292 7.40 16.96 9.58
CA ARG A 292 8.20 17.73 10.56
C ARG A 292 8.64 16.87 11.75
N ILE A 293 7.80 15.93 12.18
CA ILE A 293 8.13 15.01 13.28
C ILE A 293 9.12 13.96 12.79
N LEU A 294 8.81 13.31 11.66
CA LEU A 294 9.55 12.14 11.15
C LEU A 294 10.86 12.47 10.43
N LYS A 295 10.97 13.69 9.87
CA LYS A 295 12.16 14.22 9.18
C LYS A 295 12.75 13.28 8.11
N PRO A 296 11.95 12.75 7.16
CA PRO A 296 12.45 11.82 6.17
C PRO A 296 13.30 12.50 5.09
N GLN A 297 14.13 11.70 4.41
CA GLN A 297 14.77 12.10 3.16
C GLN A 297 13.78 12.01 1.98
N LEU A 298 12.83 11.08 2.05
CA LEU A 298 11.90 10.74 0.98
C LEU A 298 10.45 10.66 1.46
N VAL A 299 9.52 11.13 0.64
CA VAL A 299 8.09 10.85 0.78
C VAL A 299 7.58 10.16 -0.48
N VAL A 300 6.86 9.06 -0.31
CA VAL A 300 6.22 8.32 -1.38
C VAL A 300 4.71 8.45 -1.21
N PRO A 301 4.03 9.29 -2.01
CA PRO A 301 2.59 9.42 -1.91
C PRO A 301 1.90 8.16 -2.45
N ILE A 302 0.95 7.62 -1.69
CA ILE A 302 0.06 6.52 -2.12
C ILE A 302 -1.34 7.04 -2.47
N GLN A 303 -2.24 6.12 -2.85
CA GLN A 303 -3.60 6.43 -3.31
C GLN A 303 -3.60 7.37 -4.54
N LEU A 304 -2.64 7.14 -5.44
CA LEU A 304 -2.45 7.94 -6.64
C LEU A 304 -3.27 7.44 -7.84
N THR A 305 -3.58 6.16 -7.86
CA THR A 305 -4.39 5.55 -8.92
C THR A 305 -5.78 6.16 -8.92
N HIS A 306 -6.25 6.58 -10.10
CA HIS A 306 -7.66 6.93 -10.25
C HIS A 306 -8.48 5.64 -10.15
N LEU A 307 -9.38 5.59 -9.17
CA LEU A 307 -10.34 4.51 -9.06
C LEU A 307 -11.59 4.89 -9.85
N GLU A 308 -12.02 4.02 -10.74
CA GLU A 308 -13.38 4.04 -11.24
C GLU A 308 -14.30 3.63 -10.09
N ILE A 309 -15.10 4.58 -9.58
CA ILE A 309 -16.01 4.35 -8.46
C ILE A 309 -17.44 4.27 -9.00
N THR A 310 -18.13 3.20 -8.63
CA THR A 310 -19.55 2.95 -8.96
C THR A 310 -20.34 2.60 -7.70
N GLY A 311 -21.67 2.57 -7.81
CA GLY A 311 -22.58 2.32 -6.69
C GLY A 311 -23.28 3.58 -6.19
N VAL A 312 -24.20 3.42 -5.25
CA VAL A 312 -25.04 4.54 -4.76
C VAL A 312 -24.23 5.57 -3.95
N THR A 313 -23.06 5.21 -3.42
CA THR A 313 -22.18 6.16 -2.72
C THR A 313 -21.23 6.90 -3.65
N ALA A 314 -21.10 6.52 -4.92
CA ALA A 314 -20.17 7.16 -5.84
C ALA A 314 -20.30 8.71 -5.89
N PRO A 315 -21.51 9.31 -5.89
CA PRO A 315 -21.66 10.77 -5.94
C PRO A 315 -21.17 11.52 -4.69
N ILE A 316 -21.02 10.85 -3.55
CA ILE A 316 -20.57 11.47 -2.28
C ILE A 316 -19.07 11.30 -2.03
N VAL A 317 -18.35 10.58 -2.90
CA VAL A 317 -16.90 10.43 -2.82
C VAL A 317 -16.24 11.58 -3.59
N GLN A 318 -15.33 12.30 -2.93
CA GLN A 318 -14.60 13.42 -3.50
C GLN A 318 -13.10 13.18 -3.35
N LEU A 319 -12.37 13.42 -4.44
CA LEU A 319 -10.91 13.47 -4.45
C LEU A 319 -10.48 14.94 -4.54
N ILE A 320 -9.67 15.38 -3.59
CA ILE A 320 -9.23 16.77 -3.45
C ILE A 320 -7.71 16.83 -3.58
N GLY A 321 -7.24 17.76 -4.41
CA GLY A 321 -5.84 18.01 -4.66
C GLY A 321 -5.21 17.12 -5.74
N SER A 322 -3.97 17.43 -6.09
CA SER A 322 -3.13 16.63 -6.98
C SER A 322 -1.77 16.37 -6.37
N VAL A 323 -1.01 15.42 -6.94
CA VAL A 323 0.36 15.12 -6.48
C VAL A 323 1.31 16.29 -6.72
N ASN A 324 1.11 17.02 -7.82
CA ASN A 324 1.90 18.20 -8.13
C ASN A 324 1.66 19.31 -7.10
N ASP A 325 0.41 19.47 -6.64
CA ASP A 325 0.07 20.41 -5.58
C ASP A 325 0.70 19.97 -4.26
N PHE A 326 0.66 18.67 -3.94
CA PHE A 326 1.28 18.10 -2.75
C PHE A 326 2.77 18.45 -2.66
N GLU A 327 3.56 18.18 -3.71
CA GLU A 327 4.98 18.53 -3.72
C GLU A 327 5.22 20.04 -3.59
N ALA A 328 4.44 20.85 -4.30
CA ALA A 328 4.54 22.31 -4.24
C ALA A 328 4.24 22.86 -2.83
N ASP A 329 3.23 22.32 -2.16
CA ASP A 329 2.80 22.70 -0.82
C ASP A 329 3.81 22.25 0.25
N LEU A 330 4.36 21.04 0.13
CA LEU A 330 5.45 20.58 1.00
C LEU A 330 6.67 21.52 0.91
N ARG A 331 7.06 21.89 -0.31
CA ARG A 331 8.18 22.83 -0.53
C ARG A 331 7.87 24.21 0.06
N LYS A 332 6.65 24.72 -0.12
CA LYS A 332 6.20 26.00 0.48
C LYS A 332 6.22 25.96 2.01
N ALA A 333 5.94 24.81 2.60
CA ALA A 333 5.98 24.59 4.04
C ALA A 333 7.39 24.36 4.63
N GLY A 334 8.43 24.39 3.78
CA GLY A 334 9.83 24.19 4.16
C GLY A 334 10.22 22.72 4.41
N ILE A 335 9.47 21.77 3.85
CA ILE A 335 9.82 20.35 3.90
C ILE A 335 10.86 20.05 2.82
N ASN A 336 12.02 19.52 3.23
CA ASN A 336 13.14 19.22 2.34
C ASN A 336 13.14 17.79 1.79
N ALA A 337 12.15 16.97 2.16
CA ALA A 337 12.05 15.59 1.69
C ALA A 337 11.73 15.56 0.19
N ARG A 338 12.40 14.69 -0.56
CA ARG A 338 12.12 14.48 -1.98
C ARG A 338 10.81 13.72 -2.13
N VAL A 339 9.89 14.21 -2.96
CA VAL A 339 8.67 13.48 -3.31
C VAL A 339 8.98 12.51 -4.45
N VAL A 340 8.67 11.22 -4.26
CA VAL A 340 8.86 10.18 -5.26
C VAL A 340 7.53 9.52 -5.58
N VAL A 341 7.03 9.77 -6.79
CA VAL A 341 5.70 9.38 -7.24
C VAL A 341 5.77 8.02 -7.94
N PRO A 342 5.14 6.95 -7.41
CA PRO A 342 5.12 5.65 -8.08
C PRO A 342 4.31 5.71 -9.38
N PRO A 343 4.66 4.89 -10.39
CA PRO A 343 3.88 4.77 -11.62
C PRO A 343 2.42 4.36 -11.34
N LEU A 344 1.46 5.05 -11.94
CA LEU A 344 0.02 4.81 -11.72
C LEU A 344 -0.45 3.41 -12.15
N SER A 345 0.31 2.75 -13.02
CA SER A 345 0.04 1.42 -13.55
C SER A 345 0.48 0.28 -12.64
N GLY A 346 1.00 0.56 -11.43
CA GLY A 346 1.48 -0.46 -10.50
C GLY A 346 2.78 -1.14 -10.95
N HIS A 347 3.56 -0.51 -11.83
CA HIS A 347 4.91 -1.02 -12.14
C HIS A 347 5.91 -0.64 -11.04
N PHE A 348 6.95 -1.43 -10.93
CA PHE A 348 8.07 -1.12 -10.05
C PHE A 348 8.83 0.12 -10.52
N MET A 349 9.25 0.89 -9.54
CA MET A 349 10.32 1.85 -9.67
C MET A 349 11.47 1.50 -8.72
N HIS A 350 12.67 1.91 -9.09
CA HIS A 350 13.85 1.82 -8.22
C HIS A 350 14.05 3.16 -7.51
N VAL A 351 14.36 3.11 -6.22
CA VAL A 351 14.50 4.29 -5.36
C VAL A 351 15.80 4.17 -4.58
N GLU A 352 16.65 5.18 -4.73
CA GLU A 352 17.93 5.29 -4.01
C GLU A 352 17.91 6.51 -3.10
N LEU A 353 18.34 6.33 -1.84
CA LEU A 353 18.50 7.41 -0.87
C LEU A 353 19.89 8.04 -0.93
N GLY A 354 20.00 9.25 -0.40
CA GLY A 354 21.31 9.85 -0.16
C GLY A 354 22.07 9.09 0.94
N SER A 355 23.39 9.20 0.93
CA SER A 355 24.22 8.67 2.00
C SER A 355 23.82 9.31 3.33
N ARG A 356 23.71 8.48 4.39
CA ARG A 356 23.43 8.99 5.73
C ARG A 356 24.61 9.85 6.16
N LYS A 357 24.37 11.12 6.43
CA LYS A 357 25.35 11.91 7.19
C LYS A 357 25.47 11.24 8.56
N GLN A 358 26.65 10.73 8.91
CA GLN A 358 26.91 10.29 10.28
C GLN A 358 26.56 11.47 11.19
N ALA A 359 25.62 11.24 12.12
CA ALA A 359 25.34 12.21 13.16
C ALA A 359 26.63 12.32 13.98
N GLN A 360 27.26 13.51 13.93
CA GLN A 360 28.39 13.86 14.79
C GLN A 360 27.93 14.04 16.24
#